data_AF-A0A3N5HRE9-F1
#
_entry.id   AF-A0A3N5HRE9-F1
#
_cell.length_a   1.000
_cell.length_b   1.000
_cell.length_c   1.000
_cell.angle_alpha   90.00
_cell.angle_beta   90.00
_cell.angle_gamma   90.00
#
_symmetry.space_group_name_H-M   'P 1'
#
loop_
_entity.id
_entity.type
_entity.pdbx_description
1 polymer ?
#
loop_
_entity_poly.entity_id
_entity_poly.type
_entity_poly.pdbx_seq_one_letter_code
_entity_poly.pdbx_strand_id
1 'polypeptide(L)'
;MSDRFEADVRRMQRALAAEKDRRARRLSRRDERRERRAARRGDRQRKPRSGVGLLIGAAVLTVVVVDGAPFWLLFIALWMFFEGTRRLIGRRGPEVEAEAVREETGVDARLARVDELCDQLLADIQSAPPVLRTIVQRPEEAVQALREGVHALERREREIRALARPEDDARLQSERESLQRRLASEQDAVTRQRLGQALEALDQQRSQRASLLTAASRLEAERTRLLYTLEGLHTQVLAVRSTAEAGQEQAAADRLRESLDTLSSEVSAVAGALESVQAVDAGTVSTPESRVSDARIPERG
;
A
#
# COMPACT_ATOMS: atom_id res chain seq x y z
N MET A 1 -47.26 -46.92 4.13
CA MET A 1 -46.74 -45.53 4.15
C MET A 1 -45.21 -45.47 4.10
N SER A 2 -44.48 -46.42 4.71
CA SER A 2 -43.01 -46.45 4.74
C SER A 2 -42.34 -46.55 3.35
N ASP A 3 -42.87 -47.36 2.44
CA ASP A 3 -42.20 -47.62 1.14
C ASP A 3 -42.15 -46.41 0.20
N ARG A 4 -43.12 -45.50 0.30
CA ARG A 4 -43.11 -44.24 -0.49
C ARG A 4 -42.05 -43.28 0.01
N PHE A 5 -41.86 -43.21 1.33
CA PHE A 5 -40.85 -42.33 1.93
C PHE A 5 -39.44 -42.80 1.58
N GLU A 6 -39.16 -44.10 1.63
CA GLU A 6 -37.87 -44.64 1.18
C GLU A 6 -37.60 -44.40 -0.31
N ALA A 7 -38.63 -44.50 -1.15
CA ALA A 7 -38.49 -44.21 -2.57
C ALA A 7 -38.12 -42.75 -2.82
N ASP A 8 -38.72 -41.81 -2.08
CA ASP A 8 -38.42 -40.38 -2.19
C ASP A 8 -37.02 -40.02 -1.66
N VAL A 9 -36.58 -40.63 -0.56
CA VAL A 9 -35.22 -40.45 -0.04
C VAL A 9 -34.18 -40.92 -1.07
N ARG A 10 -34.40 -42.08 -1.70
CA ARG A 10 -33.49 -42.59 -2.76
C ARG A 10 -33.48 -41.68 -3.99
N ARG A 11 -34.62 -41.07 -4.36
CA ARG A 11 -34.68 -40.07 -5.46
C ARG A 11 -33.91 -38.80 -5.11
N MET A 12 -34.06 -38.30 -3.88
CA MET A 12 -33.38 -37.11 -3.41
C MET A 12 -31.86 -37.32 -3.34
N GLN A 13 -31.40 -38.49 -2.87
CA GLN A 13 -29.97 -38.83 -2.86
C GLN A 13 -29.38 -38.92 -4.28
N ARG A 14 -30.11 -39.49 -5.24
CA ARG A 14 -29.69 -39.52 -6.65
C ARG A 14 -29.64 -38.11 -7.26
N ALA A 15 -30.59 -37.24 -6.92
CA ALA A 15 -30.60 -35.86 -7.39
C ALA A 15 -29.40 -35.07 -6.85
N LEU A 16 -29.06 -35.24 -5.56
CA LEU A 16 -27.91 -34.61 -4.93
C LEU A 16 -26.58 -35.11 -5.52
N ALA A 17 -26.47 -36.40 -5.80
CA ALA A 17 -25.29 -36.96 -6.47
C ALA A 17 -25.12 -36.38 -7.88
N ALA A 18 -26.21 -36.31 -8.65
CA ALA A 18 -26.20 -35.71 -9.99
C ALA A 18 -25.84 -34.21 -9.97
N GLU A 19 -26.25 -33.47 -8.93
CA GLU A 19 -25.91 -32.05 -8.81
C GLU A 19 -24.43 -31.83 -8.45
N LYS A 20 -23.88 -32.66 -7.55
CA LYS A 20 -22.44 -32.64 -7.23
C LYS A 20 -21.59 -32.91 -8.46
N ASP A 21 -21.95 -33.88 -9.28
CA ASP A 21 -21.25 -34.19 -10.53
C ASP A 21 -21.31 -33.03 -11.53
N ARG A 22 -22.46 -32.35 -11.63
CA ARG A 22 -22.62 -31.17 -12.50
C ARG A 22 -21.73 -30.01 -12.01
N ARG A 23 -21.60 -29.80 -10.70
CA ARG A 23 -20.72 -28.77 -10.13
C ARG A 23 -19.25 -29.10 -10.37
N ALA A 24 -18.84 -30.36 -10.19
CA ALA A 24 -17.47 -30.81 -10.47
C ALA A 24 -17.08 -30.60 -11.94
N ARG A 25 -17.96 -30.96 -12.89
CA ARG A 25 -17.73 -30.72 -14.33
C ARG A 25 -17.63 -29.23 -14.69
N ARG A 26 -18.37 -28.36 -13.99
CA ARG A 26 -18.30 -26.90 -14.20
C ARG A 26 -16.98 -26.31 -13.70
N LEU A 27 -16.46 -26.81 -12.58
CA LEU A 27 -15.17 -26.39 -12.02
C LEU A 27 -14.01 -26.85 -12.92
N SER A 28 -13.98 -28.12 -13.32
CA SER A 28 -12.96 -28.63 -14.25
C SER A 28 -12.90 -27.83 -15.56
N ARG A 29 -14.05 -27.45 -16.14
CA ARG A 29 -14.09 -26.59 -17.33
C ARG A 29 -13.57 -25.16 -17.08
N ARG A 30 -13.69 -24.64 -15.85
CA ARG A 30 -13.15 -23.33 -15.48
C ARG A 30 -11.64 -23.38 -15.32
N ASP A 31 -11.12 -24.44 -14.72
CA ASP A 31 -9.68 -24.63 -14.52
C ASP A 31 -8.98 -24.87 -15.85
N GLU A 32 -9.55 -25.70 -16.73
CA GLU A 32 -9.02 -25.90 -18.08
C GLU A 32 -9.01 -24.59 -18.91
N ARG A 33 -10.00 -23.71 -18.70
CA ARG A 33 -10.02 -22.37 -19.32
C ARG A 33 -8.98 -21.43 -18.71
N ARG A 34 -8.69 -21.53 -17.42
CA ARG A 34 -7.64 -20.76 -16.74
C ARG A 34 -6.26 -21.20 -17.23
N GLU A 35 -6.02 -22.50 -17.33
CA GLU A 35 -4.78 -23.06 -17.86
C GLU A 35 -4.57 -22.69 -19.33
N ARG A 36 -5.60 -22.79 -20.18
CA ARG A 36 -5.50 -22.34 -21.59
C ARG A 36 -5.21 -20.85 -21.71
N ARG A 37 -5.69 -20.02 -20.78
CA ARG A 37 -5.36 -18.58 -20.72
C ARG A 37 -3.94 -18.33 -20.21
N ALA A 38 -3.47 -19.12 -19.24
CA ALA A 38 -2.10 -19.06 -18.74
C ALA A 38 -1.09 -19.50 -19.81
N ALA A 39 -1.38 -20.57 -20.56
CA ALA A 39 -0.55 -21.02 -21.67
C ALA A 39 -0.44 -19.96 -22.79
N ARG A 40 -1.55 -19.29 -23.13
CA ARG A 40 -1.52 -18.16 -24.09
C ARG A 40 -0.73 -16.94 -23.60
N ARG A 41 -0.57 -16.76 -22.28
CA ARG A 41 0.28 -15.71 -21.70
C ARG A 41 1.76 -16.06 -21.82
N GLY A 42 2.13 -17.33 -21.64
CA GLY A 42 3.51 -17.81 -21.80
C GLY A 42 4.08 -17.64 -23.22
N ASP A 43 3.27 -17.90 -24.25
CA ASP A 43 3.73 -17.81 -25.65
C ASP A 43 3.95 -16.36 -26.14
N ARG A 44 3.30 -15.36 -25.54
CA ARG A 44 3.49 -13.95 -25.91
C ARG A 44 4.77 -13.33 -25.35
N GLN A 45 5.40 -13.95 -24.35
CA GLN A 45 6.67 -13.48 -23.77
C GLN A 45 7.91 -13.93 -24.58
N ARG A 46 7.78 -14.86 -25.53
CA ARG A 46 8.91 -15.42 -26.30
C ARG A 46 9.25 -14.71 -27.61
N LYS A 47 8.91 -13.42 -27.78
CA LYS A 47 9.49 -12.61 -28.87
C LYS A 47 10.33 -11.47 -28.31
N PRO A 48 11.65 -11.66 -28.13
CA PRO A 48 12.57 -10.57 -27.84
C PRO A 48 12.73 -9.72 -29.12
N ARG A 49 11.84 -8.76 -29.33
CA ARG A 49 12.10 -7.67 -30.28
C ARG A 49 12.96 -6.62 -29.57
N SER A 50 14.25 -6.84 -29.74
CA SER A 50 15.44 -6.05 -29.40
C SER A 50 15.22 -4.55 -29.15
N GLY A 51 15.12 -4.16 -27.87
CA GLY A 51 15.53 -2.82 -27.42
C GLY A 51 17.06 -2.63 -27.44
N VAL A 52 17.82 -3.74 -27.51
CA VAL A 52 19.28 -3.76 -27.58
C VAL A 52 19.82 -3.07 -28.84
N GLY A 53 19.10 -3.15 -29.97
CA GLY A 53 19.50 -2.49 -31.22
C GLY A 53 19.52 -0.95 -31.13
N LEU A 54 18.65 -0.37 -30.30
CA LEU A 54 18.58 1.08 -30.09
C LEU A 54 19.73 1.58 -29.20
N LEU A 55 20.16 0.80 -28.21
CA LEU A 55 21.30 1.14 -27.35
C LEU A 55 22.64 1.05 -28.09
N ILE A 56 22.78 0.06 -28.98
CA ILE A 56 23.97 -0.04 -29.85
C ILE A 56 24.02 1.14 -30.83
N GLY A 57 22.88 1.55 -31.41
CA GLY A 57 22.80 2.73 -32.28
C GLY A 57 23.18 4.03 -31.55
N ALA A 58 22.72 4.22 -30.31
CA ALA A 58 23.03 5.41 -29.51
C ALA A 58 24.51 5.48 -29.12
N ALA A 59 25.13 4.35 -28.75
CA ALA A 59 26.54 4.29 -28.38
C ALA A 59 27.47 4.61 -29.57
N VAL A 60 27.15 4.12 -30.77
CA VAL A 60 27.90 4.44 -32.00
C VAL A 60 27.76 5.92 -32.36
N LEU A 61 26.56 6.50 -32.19
CA LEU A 61 26.32 7.92 -32.46
C LEU A 61 27.12 8.83 -31.52
N THR A 62 27.25 8.47 -30.23
CA THR A 62 28.05 9.26 -29.26
C THR A 62 29.54 9.26 -29.56
N VAL A 63 30.09 8.17 -30.13
CA VAL A 63 31.50 8.11 -30.52
C VAL A 63 31.78 9.01 -31.72
N VAL A 64 30.87 9.07 -32.70
CA VAL A 64 30.99 9.94 -33.89
C VAL A 64 30.91 11.44 -33.54
N VAL A 65 30.28 11.80 -32.42
CA VAL A 65 30.19 13.21 -31.97
C VAL A 65 31.51 13.74 -31.39
N VAL A 66 32.39 12.87 -30.89
CA VAL A 66 33.67 13.27 -30.28
C VAL A 66 34.69 13.73 -31.33
N ASP A 67 34.54 13.34 -32.61
CA ASP A 67 35.45 13.66 -33.72
C ASP A 67 35.11 14.95 -34.50
N GLY A 68 34.39 15.89 -33.87
CA GLY A 68 34.16 17.24 -34.44
C GLY A 68 32.82 17.46 -35.14
N ALA A 69 31.80 16.66 -34.82
CA ALA A 69 30.45 16.82 -35.36
C ALA A 69 29.72 18.03 -34.74
N PRO A 70 28.74 18.63 -35.45
CA PRO A 70 28.02 19.81 -34.97
C PRO A 70 27.21 19.52 -33.70
N PHE A 71 27.35 20.41 -32.70
CA PHE A 71 26.77 20.29 -31.35
C PHE A 71 25.26 20.03 -31.31
N TRP A 72 24.50 20.33 -32.37
CA TRP A 72 23.06 20.06 -32.43
C TRP A 72 22.73 18.54 -32.42
N LEU A 73 23.69 17.67 -32.78
CA LEU A 73 23.50 16.22 -32.77
C LEU A 73 23.44 15.66 -31.34
N LEU A 74 24.02 16.36 -30.35
CA LEU A 74 23.83 16.03 -28.94
C LEU A 74 22.36 16.12 -28.54
N PHE A 75 21.59 17.06 -29.08
CA PHE A 75 20.16 17.16 -28.78
C PHE A 75 19.37 15.96 -29.33
N ILE A 76 19.71 15.46 -30.52
CA ILE A 76 19.04 14.28 -31.09
C ILE A 76 19.44 13.01 -30.33
N ALA A 77 20.71 12.86 -29.96
CA ALA A 77 21.19 11.75 -29.13
C ALA A 77 20.55 11.77 -27.74
N LEU A 78 20.47 12.95 -27.11
CA LEU A 78 19.87 13.14 -25.79
C LEU A 78 18.35 12.92 -25.85
N TRP A 79 17.67 13.36 -26.91
CA TRP A 79 16.25 13.06 -27.15
C TRP A 79 16.05 11.55 -27.28
N MET A 80 16.81 10.86 -28.14
CA MET A 80 16.68 9.41 -28.31
C MET A 80 17.00 8.63 -27.03
N PHE A 81 17.94 9.11 -26.21
CA PHE A 81 18.22 8.56 -24.89
C PHE A 81 17.04 8.78 -23.92
N PHE A 82 16.40 9.96 -23.96
CA PHE A 82 15.22 10.30 -23.15
C PHE A 82 13.97 9.50 -23.58
N GLU A 83 13.78 9.28 -24.88
CA GLU A 83 12.68 8.46 -25.43
C GLU A 83 12.91 6.96 -25.16
N GLY A 84 14.17 6.51 -25.21
CA GLY A 84 14.58 5.15 -24.87
C GLY A 84 14.41 4.83 -23.38
N THR A 85 14.79 5.76 -22.50
CA THR A 85 14.54 5.65 -21.05
C THR A 85 13.04 5.78 -20.73
N ARG A 86 12.29 6.66 -21.39
CA ARG A 86 10.82 6.71 -21.27
C ARG A 86 10.13 5.40 -21.69
N ARG A 87 10.61 4.71 -22.72
CA ARG A 87 10.05 3.39 -23.11
C ARG A 87 10.48 2.25 -22.19
N LEU A 88 11.60 2.38 -21.48
CA LEU A 88 12.02 1.42 -20.46
C LEU A 88 11.23 1.61 -19.14
N ILE A 89 10.93 2.87 -18.79
CA ILE A 89 10.16 3.26 -17.61
C ILE A 89 8.64 3.13 -17.86
N GLY A 90 8.18 3.29 -19.10
CA GLY A 90 6.78 3.18 -19.52
C GLY A 90 6.28 1.75 -19.73
N ARG A 91 7.06 0.72 -19.37
CA ARG A 91 6.61 -0.67 -19.37
C ARG A 91 6.12 -1.11 -17.99
N ARG A 92 5.35 -0.23 -17.34
CA ARG A 92 4.35 -0.66 -16.36
C ARG A 92 3.50 -1.71 -17.07
N GLY A 93 3.44 -2.93 -16.55
CA GLY A 93 2.51 -3.91 -17.08
C GLY A 93 1.10 -3.32 -17.00
N PRO A 94 0.26 -3.41 -18.04
CA PRO A 94 -1.13 -2.96 -17.94
C PRO A 94 -1.91 -3.66 -16.81
N GLU A 95 -1.36 -4.74 -16.24
CA GLU A 95 -1.88 -5.40 -15.04
C GLU A 95 -1.50 -4.67 -13.74
N VAL A 96 -0.27 -4.15 -13.58
CA VAL A 96 0.16 -3.40 -12.37
C VAL A 96 -0.49 -2.03 -12.31
N GLU A 97 -0.65 -1.38 -13.47
CA GLU A 97 -1.33 -0.09 -13.56
C GLU A 97 -2.85 -0.25 -13.37
N ALA A 98 -3.45 -1.35 -13.86
CA ALA A 98 -4.85 -1.65 -13.59
C ALA A 98 -5.11 -2.11 -12.14
N GLU A 99 -4.13 -2.73 -11.48
CA GLU A 99 -4.23 -3.11 -10.06
C GLU A 99 -4.04 -1.91 -9.14
N ALA A 100 -3.07 -1.03 -9.43
CA ALA A 100 -2.92 0.25 -8.74
C ALA A 100 -4.16 1.15 -8.88
N VAL A 101 -4.73 1.28 -10.08
CA VAL A 101 -5.97 2.05 -10.29
C VAL A 101 -7.16 1.40 -9.57
N ARG A 102 -7.21 0.06 -9.46
CA ARG A 102 -8.25 -0.63 -8.68
C ARG A 102 -8.10 -0.45 -7.18
N GLU A 103 -6.86 -0.44 -6.68
CA GLU A 103 -6.58 -0.16 -5.27
C GLU A 103 -6.87 1.30 -4.92
N GLU A 104 -6.45 2.26 -5.75
CA GLU A 104 -6.76 3.69 -5.57
C GLU A 104 -8.28 3.92 -5.59
N THR A 105 -9.00 3.37 -6.56
CA THR A 105 -10.48 3.48 -6.59
C THR A 105 -11.16 2.77 -5.41
N GLY A 106 -10.57 1.70 -4.89
CA GLY A 106 -11.05 1.02 -3.68
C GLY A 106 -10.81 1.84 -2.41
N VAL A 107 -9.68 2.53 -2.30
CA VAL A 107 -9.36 3.44 -1.20
C VAL A 107 -10.28 4.66 -1.24
N ASP A 108 -10.45 5.27 -2.41
CA ASP A 108 -11.33 6.43 -2.59
C ASP A 108 -12.78 6.08 -2.26
N ALA A 109 -13.25 4.87 -2.63
CA ALA A 109 -14.57 4.37 -2.23
C ALA A 109 -14.71 4.22 -0.71
N ARG A 110 -13.65 3.79 -0.01
CA ARG A 110 -13.65 3.69 1.46
C ARG A 110 -13.66 5.07 2.11
N LEU A 111 -12.91 6.03 1.60
CA LEU A 111 -12.95 7.42 2.10
C LEU A 111 -14.31 8.05 1.89
N ALA A 112 -14.91 7.89 0.71
CA ALA A 112 -16.27 8.35 0.44
C ALA A 112 -17.28 7.73 1.41
N ARG A 113 -17.09 6.45 1.78
CA ARG A 113 -17.92 5.78 2.77
C ARG A 113 -17.75 6.37 4.17
N VAL A 114 -16.52 6.72 4.58
CA VAL A 114 -16.27 7.42 5.84
C VAL A 114 -16.97 8.78 5.85
N ASP A 115 -16.84 9.55 4.77
CA ASP A 115 -17.49 10.86 4.65
C ASP A 115 -19.01 10.73 4.76
N GLU A 116 -19.60 9.78 4.04
CA GLU A 116 -21.04 9.48 4.10
C GLU A 116 -21.51 9.10 5.52
N LEU A 117 -20.76 8.23 6.22
CA LEU A 117 -21.09 7.83 7.58
C LEU A 117 -20.99 8.99 8.57
N CYS A 118 -19.97 9.84 8.43
CA CYS A 118 -19.82 11.05 9.23
C CYS A 118 -20.98 12.03 9.00
N ASP A 119 -21.42 12.22 7.75
CA ASP A 119 -22.57 13.08 7.44
C ASP A 119 -23.87 12.51 8.01
N GLN A 120 -24.08 11.20 7.88
CA GLN A 120 -25.23 10.49 8.46
C GLN A 120 -25.25 10.61 9.99
N LEU A 121 -24.11 10.40 10.65
CA LEU A 121 -23.97 10.56 12.09
C LEU A 121 -24.30 11.98 12.55
N LEU A 122 -23.78 12.99 11.85
CA LEU A 122 -24.09 14.39 12.15
C LEU A 122 -25.58 14.69 12.02
N ALA A 123 -26.22 14.24 10.92
CA ALA A 123 -27.64 14.42 10.70
C ALA A 123 -28.49 13.68 11.76
N ASP A 124 -28.08 12.48 12.14
CA ASP A 124 -28.75 11.67 13.15
C ASP A 124 -28.63 12.28 14.55
N ILE A 125 -27.48 12.86 14.89
CA ILE A 125 -27.26 13.54 16.17
C ILE A 125 -28.01 14.88 16.22
N GLN A 126 -28.03 15.63 15.12
CA GLN A 126 -28.81 16.87 15.03
C GLN A 126 -30.31 16.61 15.14
N SER A 127 -30.80 15.50 14.60
CA SER A 127 -32.21 15.10 14.72
C SER A 127 -32.53 14.33 16.01
N ALA A 128 -31.54 14.11 16.88
CA ALA A 128 -31.66 13.27 18.05
C ALA A 128 -32.49 13.88 19.21
N PRO A 129 -33.13 13.02 20.04
CA PRO A 129 -33.75 13.40 21.31
C PRO A 129 -32.81 14.19 22.25
N PRO A 130 -33.35 15.06 23.12
CA PRO A 130 -32.56 15.95 23.99
C PRO A 130 -31.63 15.20 24.98
N VAL A 131 -31.93 13.94 25.30
CA VAL A 131 -31.07 13.07 26.10
C VAL A 131 -29.74 12.79 25.39
N LEU A 132 -29.72 12.67 24.05
CA LEU A 132 -28.48 12.48 23.29
C LEU A 132 -27.64 13.76 23.20
N ARG A 133 -28.31 14.92 23.11
CA ARG A 133 -27.63 16.23 23.03
C ARG A 133 -26.99 16.66 24.34
N THR A 134 -27.50 16.20 25.48
CA THR A 134 -26.87 16.47 26.80
C THR A 134 -25.65 15.61 27.06
N ILE A 135 -25.49 14.51 26.32
CA ILE A 135 -24.43 13.53 26.51
C ILE A 135 -23.19 13.88 25.73
N VAL A 136 -23.37 14.26 24.47
CA VAL A 136 -22.26 14.65 23.61
C VAL A 136 -22.14 16.16 23.68
N GLN A 137 -21.20 16.65 24.49
CA GLN A 137 -20.82 18.05 24.40
C GLN A 137 -19.98 18.21 23.12
N ARG A 138 -20.59 18.75 22.06
CA ARG A 138 -20.00 19.01 20.74
C ARG A 138 -19.70 17.77 19.88
N PRO A 139 -20.74 16.98 19.53
CA PRO A 139 -20.61 15.84 18.61
C PRO A 139 -20.03 16.25 17.26
N GLU A 140 -20.31 17.48 16.82
CA GLU A 140 -19.85 17.98 15.54
C GLU A 140 -18.32 18.09 15.48
N GLU A 141 -17.70 18.62 16.56
CA GLU A 141 -16.25 18.75 16.65
C GLU A 141 -15.57 17.37 16.66
N ALA A 142 -16.13 16.39 17.37
CA ALA A 142 -15.56 15.05 17.45
C ALA A 142 -15.66 14.27 16.12
N VAL A 143 -16.82 14.32 15.45
CA VAL A 143 -17.02 13.64 14.16
C VAL A 143 -16.16 14.30 13.08
N GLN A 144 -16.03 15.63 13.10
CA GLN A 144 -15.18 16.36 12.16
C GLN A 144 -13.70 16.06 12.40
N ALA A 145 -13.24 16.05 13.65
CA ALA A 145 -11.86 15.68 14.00
C ALA A 145 -11.53 14.24 13.56
N LEU A 146 -12.48 13.32 13.68
CA LEU A 146 -12.32 11.94 13.23
C LEU A 146 -12.23 11.85 11.69
N ARG A 147 -13.10 12.57 10.97
CA ARG A 147 -13.02 12.69 9.51
C ARG A 147 -11.65 13.19 9.09
N GLU A 148 -11.19 14.29 9.68
CA GLU A 148 -9.88 14.87 9.40
C GLU A 148 -8.73 13.90 9.73
N GLY A 149 -8.82 13.18 10.85
CA GLY A 149 -7.85 12.17 11.25
C GLY A 149 -7.74 11.02 10.25
N VAL A 150 -8.87 10.51 9.74
CA VAL A 150 -8.88 9.45 8.72
C VAL A 150 -8.25 9.92 7.41
N HIS A 151 -8.57 11.13 6.96
CA HIS A 151 -7.97 11.72 5.75
C HIS A 151 -6.47 12.01 5.93
N ALA A 152 -6.04 12.41 7.13
CA ALA A 152 -4.63 12.64 7.45
C ALA A 152 -3.83 11.33 7.46
N LEU A 153 -4.37 10.27 8.07
CA LEU A 153 -3.78 8.92 8.02
C LEU A 153 -3.58 8.45 6.59
N GLU A 154 -4.59 8.66 5.76
CA GLU A 154 -4.58 8.24 4.36
C GLU A 154 -3.53 8.98 3.54
N ARG A 155 -3.50 10.31 3.65
CA ARG A 155 -2.50 11.14 2.98
C ARG A 155 -1.08 10.72 3.39
N ARG A 156 -0.87 10.49 4.68
CA ARG A 156 0.44 10.11 5.20
C ARG A 156 0.87 8.73 4.72
N GLU A 157 -0.06 7.79 4.68
CA GLU A 157 0.18 6.44 4.16
C GLU A 157 0.56 6.47 2.67
N ARG A 158 -0.15 7.27 1.85
CA ARG A 158 0.21 7.54 0.45
C ARG A 158 1.60 8.14 0.30
N GLU A 159 1.94 9.14 1.12
CA GLU A 159 3.28 9.77 1.12
C GLU A 159 4.38 8.74 1.42
N ILE A 160 4.20 7.90 2.43
CA ILE A 160 5.18 6.87 2.80
C ILE A 160 5.34 5.84 1.69
N ARG A 161 4.23 5.38 1.07
CA ARG A 161 4.30 4.44 -0.07
C ARG A 161 4.93 5.07 -1.31
N ALA A 162 4.75 6.37 -1.52
CA ALA A 162 5.39 7.08 -2.61
C ALA A 162 6.93 7.11 -2.45
N LEU A 163 7.42 7.20 -1.21
CA LEU A 163 8.85 7.17 -0.87
C LEU A 163 9.46 5.76 -0.87
N ALA A 164 8.68 4.74 -0.47
CA ALA A 164 9.12 3.35 -0.36
C ALA A 164 8.45 2.45 -1.41
N ARG A 165 8.67 2.74 -2.70
CA ARG A 165 8.06 1.94 -3.77
C ARG A 165 8.62 0.50 -3.80
N PRO A 166 7.75 -0.52 -3.93
CA PRO A 166 8.20 -1.92 -3.97
C PRO A 166 9.07 -2.25 -5.19
N GLU A 167 8.92 -1.51 -6.28
CA GLU A 167 9.79 -1.62 -7.47
C GLU A 167 11.25 -1.26 -7.15
N ASP A 168 11.46 -0.29 -6.26
CA ASP A 168 12.79 0.07 -5.86
C ASP A 168 13.43 -1.00 -4.96
N ASP A 169 12.66 -1.73 -4.16
CA ASP A 169 13.18 -2.82 -3.33
C ASP A 169 13.71 -3.98 -4.19
N ALA A 170 13.01 -4.31 -5.28
CA ALA A 170 13.51 -5.29 -6.25
C ALA A 170 14.80 -4.82 -6.94
N ARG A 171 14.88 -3.52 -7.28
CA ARG A 171 16.11 -2.92 -7.83
C ARG A 171 17.26 -3.01 -6.82
N LEU A 172 17.05 -2.58 -5.58
CA LEU A 172 18.07 -2.65 -4.52
C LEU A 172 18.49 -4.10 -4.21
N GLN A 173 17.58 -5.08 -4.31
CA GLN A 173 17.93 -6.49 -4.19
C GLN A 173 18.87 -6.94 -5.31
N SER A 174 18.60 -6.57 -6.56
CA SER A 174 19.47 -6.91 -7.68
C SER A 174 20.86 -6.24 -7.58
N GLU A 175 20.91 -5.00 -7.10
CA GLU A 175 22.15 -4.26 -6.84
C GLU A 175 22.96 -4.92 -5.72
N ARG A 176 22.30 -5.34 -4.63
CA ARG A 176 22.92 -6.09 -3.53
C ARG A 176 23.57 -7.38 -4.02
N GLU A 177 22.83 -8.19 -4.78
CA GLU A 177 23.33 -9.45 -5.35
C GLU A 177 24.50 -9.23 -6.32
N SER A 178 24.47 -8.13 -7.07
CA SER A 178 25.58 -7.74 -7.94
C SER A 178 26.82 -7.34 -7.15
N LEU A 179 26.67 -6.48 -6.13
CA LEU A 179 27.78 -6.06 -5.27
C LEU A 179 28.37 -7.23 -4.48
N GLN A 180 27.52 -8.13 -3.97
CA GLN A 180 27.96 -9.31 -3.23
C GLN A 180 28.76 -10.28 -4.12
N ARG A 181 28.34 -10.47 -5.38
CA ARG A 181 29.12 -11.25 -6.36
C ARG A 181 30.47 -10.61 -6.66
N ARG A 182 30.51 -9.28 -6.85
CA ARG A 182 31.77 -8.55 -7.08
C ARG A 182 32.72 -8.67 -5.89
N LEU A 183 32.20 -8.48 -4.67
CA LEU A 183 32.96 -8.61 -3.44
C LEU A 183 33.60 -10.01 -3.30
N ALA A 184 32.87 -11.07 -3.66
CA ALA A 184 33.37 -12.44 -3.59
C ALA A 184 34.50 -12.74 -4.60
N SER A 185 34.51 -12.08 -5.76
CA SER A 185 35.55 -12.23 -6.78
C SER A 185 36.74 -11.28 -6.61
N GLU A 186 36.61 -10.25 -5.77
CA GLU A 186 37.61 -9.19 -5.63
C GLU A 186 38.79 -9.64 -4.78
N GLN A 187 40.01 -9.45 -5.28
CA GLN A 187 41.24 -9.88 -4.57
C GLN A 187 41.91 -8.69 -3.87
N ASP A 188 41.81 -7.50 -4.44
CA ASP A 188 42.38 -6.28 -3.86
C ASP A 188 41.71 -5.97 -2.51
N ALA A 189 42.53 -5.72 -1.49
CA ALA A 189 42.06 -5.49 -0.13
C ALA A 189 41.32 -4.14 0.00
N VAL A 190 41.82 -3.10 -0.68
CA VAL A 190 41.21 -1.76 -0.61
C VAL A 190 39.87 -1.76 -1.33
N THR A 191 39.80 -2.36 -2.52
CA THR A 191 38.55 -2.48 -3.28
C THR A 191 37.53 -3.35 -2.56
N ARG A 192 37.94 -4.48 -1.96
CA ARG A 192 37.05 -5.28 -1.09
C ARG A 192 36.49 -4.48 0.07
N GLN A 193 37.31 -3.69 0.76
CA GLN A 193 36.84 -2.85 1.86
C GLN A 193 35.79 -1.84 1.39
N ARG A 194 36.04 -1.14 0.28
CA ARG A 194 35.09 -0.18 -0.29
C ARG A 194 33.78 -0.82 -0.74
N LEU A 195 33.85 -1.98 -1.40
CA LEU A 195 32.67 -2.76 -1.79
C LEU A 195 31.88 -3.24 -0.57
N GLY A 196 32.56 -3.63 0.51
CA GLY A 196 31.94 -4.00 1.78
C GLY A 196 31.18 -2.83 2.40
N GLN A 197 31.78 -1.63 2.46
CA GLN A 197 31.12 -0.42 2.94
C GLN A 197 29.90 -0.04 2.10
N ALA A 198 30.01 -0.14 0.76
CA ALA A 198 28.89 0.13 -0.13
C ALA A 198 27.74 -0.87 0.06
N LEU A 199 28.05 -2.15 0.29
CA LEU A 199 27.06 -3.18 0.60
C LEU A 199 26.36 -2.91 1.93
N GLU A 200 27.11 -2.50 2.95
CA GLU A 200 26.55 -2.14 4.26
C GLU A 200 25.61 -0.93 4.16
N ALA A 201 26.01 0.12 3.43
CA ALA A 201 25.15 1.28 3.18
C ALA A 201 23.85 0.90 2.44
N LEU A 202 23.95 -0.01 1.45
CA LEU A 202 22.78 -0.51 0.73
C LEU A 202 21.84 -1.31 1.65
N ASP A 203 22.39 -2.12 2.55
CA ASP A 203 21.62 -2.89 3.52
C ASP A 203 20.91 -2.00 4.55
N GLN A 204 21.56 -0.90 4.97
CA GLN A 204 20.92 0.13 5.80
C GLN A 204 19.77 0.83 5.05
N GLN A 205 19.96 1.22 3.79
CA GLN A 205 18.90 1.82 2.99
C GLN A 205 17.69 0.89 2.86
N ARG A 206 17.91 -0.41 2.70
CA ARG A 206 16.85 -1.40 2.59
C ARG A 206 16.11 -1.63 3.90
N SER A 207 16.83 -1.68 5.03
CA SER A 207 16.18 -1.83 6.33
C SER A 207 15.31 -0.62 6.67
N GLN A 208 15.77 0.60 6.33
CA GLN A 208 14.98 1.83 6.45
C GLN A 208 13.72 1.80 5.57
N ARG A 209 13.80 1.30 4.34
CA ARG A 209 12.61 1.18 3.49
C ARG A 209 11.62 0.13 4.01
N ALA A 210 12.12 -0.99 4.51
CA ALA A 210 11.28 -2.00 5.13
C ALA A 210 10.54 -1.46 6.38
N SER A 211 11.18 -0.60 7.18
CA SER A 211 10.52 0.04 8.32
C SER A 211 9.44 1.02 7.89
N LEU A 212 9.67 1.82 6.83
CA LEU A 212 8.66 2.69 6.23
C LEU A 212 7.44 1.90 5.71
N LEU A 213 7.66 0.80 4.99
CA LEU A 213 6.57 -0.05 4.50
C LEU A 213 5.77 -0.70 5.64
N THR A 214 6.44 -1.08 6.72
CA THR A 214 5.80 -1.59 7.93
C THR A 214 4.93 -0.51 8.57
N ALA A 215 5.43 0.73 8.65
CA ALA A 215 4.66 1.88 9.15
C ALA A 215 3.42 2.16 8.28
N ALA A 216 3.56 2.15 6.94
CA ALA A 216 2.43 2.32 6.03
C ALA A 216 1.36 1.24 6.22
N SER A 217 1.77 -0.02 6.36
CA SER A 217 0.86 -1.15 6.64
C SER A 217 0.10 -0.96 7.96
N ARG A 218 0.77 -0.41 8.99
CA ARG A 218 0.11 -0.08 10.26
C ARG A 218 -0.91 1.03 10.10
N LEU A 219 -0.59 2.11 9.39
CA LEU A 219 -1.54 3.20 9.13
C LEU A 219 -2.78 2.72 8.36
N GLU A 220 -2.59 1.84 7.38
CA GLU A 220 -3.70 1.21 6.65
C GLU A 220 -4.61 0.38 7.58
N ALA A 221 -4.02 -0.40 8.49
CA ALA A 221 -4.76 -1.19 9.46
C ALA A 221 -5.56 -0.30 10.43
N GLU A 222 -4.97 0.79 10.92
CA GLU A 222 -5.66 1.75 11.79
C GLU A 222 -6.82 2.44 11.05
N ARG A 223 -6.63 2.87 9.80
CA ARG A 223 -7.71 3.41 8.97
C ARG A 223 -8.87 2.43 8.84
N THR A 224 -8.56 1.15 8.62
CA THR A 224 -9.57 0.10 8.49
C THR A 224 -10.31 -0.14 9.80
N ARG A 225 -9.58 -0.12 10.93
CA ARG A 225 -10.17 -0.22 12.26
C ARG A 225 -11.14 0.94 12.53
N LEU A 226 -10.71 2.18 12.28
CA LEU A 226 -11.55 3.38 12.47
C LEU A 226 -12.83 3.33 11.64
N LEU A 227 -12.77 2.83 10.40
CA LEU A 227 -13.97 2.63 9.58
C LEU A 227 -14.97 1.70 10.26
N TYR A 228 -14.53 0.55 10.78
CA TYR A 228 -15.42 -0.36 11.49
C TYR A 228 -15.93 0.21 12.81
N THR A 229 -15.11 0.97 13.54
CA THR A 229 -15.55 1.70 14.74
C THR A 229 -16.65 2.70 14.38
N LEU A 230 -16.48 3.46 13.30
CA LEU A 230 -17.47 4.42 12.78
C LEU A 230 -18.80 3.75 12.39
N GLU A 231 -18.73 2.65 11.67
CA GLU A 231 -19.92 1.85 11.33
C GLU A 231 -20.62 1.34 12.59
N GLY A 232 -19.87 0.86 13.58
CA GLY A 232 -20.38 0.46 14.88
C GLY A 232 -21.10 1.60 15.60
N LEU A 233 -20.46 2.76 15.69
CA LEU A 233 -21.05 3.96 16.32
C LEU A 233 -22.36 4.36 15.62
N HIS A 234 -22.39 4.36 14.29
CA HIS A 234 -23.60 4.67 13.53
C HIS A 234 -24.75 3.71 13.85
N THR A 235 -24.48 2.39 13.90
CA THR A 235 -25.52 1.41 14.29
C THR A 235 -26.02 1.62 15.72
N GLN A 236 -25.16 2.05 16.65
CA GLN A 236 -25.54 2.32 18.02
C GLN A 236 -26.39 3.59 18.15
N VAL A 237 -26.05 4.67 17.43
CA VAL A 237 -26.86 5.90 17.38
C VAL A 237 -28.26 5.59 16.83
N LEU A 238 -28.35 4.81 15.74
CA LEU A 238 -29.63 4.36 15.19
C LEU A 238 -30.44 3.54 16.21
N ALA A 239 -29.78 2.64 16.95
CA ALA A 239 -30.42 1.86 17.99
C ALA A 239 -30.97 2.75 19.11
N VAL A 240 -30.19 3.72 19.61
CA VAL A 240 -30.65 4.66 20.65
C VAL A 240 -31.89 5.41 20.19
N ARG A 241 -31.90 5.90 18.94
CA ARG A 241 -33.05 6.60 18.37
C ARG A 241 -34.30 5.71 18.34
N SER A 242 -34.17 4.45 17.89
CA SER A 242 -35.28 3.50 17.88
C SER A 242 -35.82 3.17 19.28
N THR A 243 -34.93 3.10 20.29
CA THR A 243 -35.33 2.85 21.68
C THR A 243 -35.87 4.08 22.41
N ALA A 244 -35.52 5.27 21.93
CA ALA A 244 -36.05 6.53 22.45
C ALA A 244 -37.53 6.69 22.12
N GLU A 245 -37.93 6.32 20.90
CA GLU A 245 -39.34 6.25 20.51
C GLU A 245 -40.14 5.26 21.39
N ALA A 246 -39.47 4.28 22.02
CA ALA A 246 -40.06 3.28 22.91
C ALA A 246 -39.95 3.61 24.42
N GLY A 247 -39.38 4.77 24.80
CA GLY A 247 -39.27 5.21 26.19
C GLY A 247 -38.20 4.50 27.04
N GLN A 248 -37.22 3.82 26.42
CA GLN A 248 -36.10 3.14 27.10
C GLN A 248 -34.75 3.86 26.88
N GLU A 249 -34.75 5.19 26.97
CA GLU A 249 -33.65 6.07 26.54
C GLU A 249 -32.35 5.92 27.36
N GLN A 250 -32.44 5.74 28.68
CA GLN A 250 -31.28 5.82 29.57
C GLN A 250 -30.23 4.72 29.33
N ALA A 251 -30.64 3.46 29.19
CA ALA A 251 -29.71 2.35 29.01
C ALA A 251 -29.00 2.39 27.64
N ALA A 252 -29.67 2.91 26.62
CA ALA A 252 -29.11 3.10 25.29
C ALA A 252 -28.14 4.29 25.26
N ALA A 253 -28.48 5.36 25.95
CA ALA A 253 -27.64 6.53 26.17
C ALA A 253 -26.33 6.19 26.91
N ASP A 254 -26.37 5.32 27.92
CA ASP A 254 -25.16 4.89 28.65
C ASP A 254 -24.20 4.08 27.79
N ARG A 255 -24.72 3.20 26.92
CA ARG A 255 -23.88 2.47 25.94
C ARG A 255 -23.24 3.39 24.92
N LEU A 256 -23.96 4.43 24.50
CA LEU A 256 -23.39 5.43 23.59
C LEU A 256 -22.25 6.21 24.25
N ARG A 257 -22.37 6.59 25.53
CA ARG A 257 -21.27 7.21 26.29
C ARG A 257 -20.01 6.36 26.26
N GLU A 258 -20.14 5.07 26.61
CA GLU A 258 -19.02 4.13 26.62
C GLU A 258 -18.37 4.00 25.23
N SER A 259 -19.17 3.99 24.17
CA SER A 259 -18.67 3.94 22.80
C SER A 259 -17.91 5.20 22.38
N LEU A 260 -18.36 6.38 22.82
CA LEU A 260 -17.73 7.66 22.54
C LEU A 260 -16.42 7.82 23.33
N ASP A 261 -16.38 7.38 24.58
CA ASP A 261 -15.15 7.33 25.37
C ASP A 261 -14.13 6.39 24.73
N THR A 262 -14.59 5.22 24.24
CA THR A 262 -13.76 4.30 23.46
C THR A 262 -13.22 4.98 22.21
N LEU A 263 -14.07 5.64 21.43
CA LEU A 263 -13.68 6.36 20.22
C LEU A 263 -12.66 7.48 20.51
N SER A 264 -12.86 8.26 21.57
CA SER A 264 -11.92 9.30 22.01
C SER A 264 -10.54 8.72 22.34
N SER A 265 -10.52 7.56 23.00
CA SER A 265 -9.26 6.84 23.26
C SER A 265 -8.60 6.32 21.98
N GLU A 266 -9.38 5.85 21.00
CA GLU A 266 -8.88 5.41 19.69
C GLU A 266 -8.31 6.59 18.89
N VAL A 267 -8.98 7.75 18.87
CA VAL A 267 -8.48 8.98 18.23
C VAL A 267 -7.18 9.45 18.88
N SER A 268 -7.08 9.40 20.21
CA SER A 268 -5.85 9.74 20.93
C SER A 268 -4.70 8.77 20.60
N ALA A 269 -5.01 7.47 20.46
CA ALA A 269 -4.03 6.47 20.04
C ALA A 269 -3.57 6.68 18.59
N VAL A 270 -4.47 7.11 17.70
CA VAL A 270 -4.16 7.48 16.31
C VAL A 270 -3.25 8.70 16.24
N ALA A 271 -3.53 9.74 17.04
CA ALA A 271 -2.66 10.91 17.15
C ALA A 271 -1.25 10.51 17.62
N GLY A 272 -1.14 9.65 18.64
CA GLY A 272 0.14 9.11 19.09
C GLY A 272 0.85 8.24 18.04
N ALA A 273 0.10 7.47 17.24
CA ALA A 273 0.66 6.71 16.12
C ALA A 273 1.22 7.64 15.03
N LEU A 274 0.51 8.72 14.69
CA LEU A 274 0.97 9.74 13.75
C LEU A 274 2.25 10.44 14.23
N GLU A 275 2.32 10.80 15.51
CA GLU A 275 3.52 11.38 16.13
C GLU A 275 4.72 10.41 16.10
N SER A 276 4.48 9.12 16.36
CA SER A 276 5.55 8.11 16.31
C SER A 276 6.14 7.95 14.90
N VAL A 277 5.31 8.09 13.86
CA VAL A 277 5.73 8.06 12.46
C VAL A 277 6.48 9.33 12.07
N GLN A 278 6.05 10.49 12.58
CA GLN A 278 6.80 11.75 12.42
C GLN A 278 8.17 11.70 13.10
N ALA A 279 8.28 11.06 14.27
CA ALA A 279 9.54 10.89 14.97
C ALA A 279 10.53 9.98 14.22
N VAL A 280 10.04 8.92 13.54
CA VAL A 280 10.86 8.08 12.66
C VAL A 280 11.41 8.90 11.50
N ASP A 281 10.61 9.80 10.93
CA ASP A 281 11.04 10.69 9.83
C ASP A 281 12.03 11.76 10.30
N ALA A 282 11.77 12.39 11.46
CA ALA A 282 12.67 13.40 12.04
C ALA A 282 14.02 12.82 12.47
N GLY A 283 14.06 11.55 12.90
CA GLY A 283 15.28 10.82 13.18
C GLY A 283 16.18 10.59 11.96
N THR A 284 15.64 10.72 10.74
CA THR A 284 16.42 10.54 9.49
C THR A 284 17.25 11.76 9.08
N VAL A 285 16.97 12.96 9.62
CA VAL A 285 17.69 14.19 9.27
C VAL A 285 18.96 14.38 10.10
N SER A 286 19.13 13.64 11.20
CA SER A 286 20.34 13.69 12.02
C SER A 286 21.44 12.81 11.41
N THR A 287 22.02 13.28 10.30
CA THR A 287 23.28 12.73 9.79
C THR A 287 24.35 12.98 10.85
N PRO A 288 25.15 11.96 11.25
CA PRO A 288 26.26 12.17 12.16
C PRO A 288 27.26 13.10 11.47
N GLU A 289 27.40 14.32 11.99
CA GLU A 289 28.54 15.17 11.69
C GLU A 289 29.80 14.33 11.85
N SER A 290 30.46 14.15 10.72
CA SER A 290 31.78 13.57 10.59
C SER A 290 32.71 14.30 11.56
N ARG A 291 32.98 13.69 12.73
CA ARG A 291 34.19 13.95 13.49
C ARG A 291 35.35 13.43 12.65
N VAL A 292 35.74 14.22 11.65
CA VAL A 292 37.06 14.15 11.06
C VAL A 292 38.01 14.52 12.19
N SER A 293 38.62 13.47 12.71
CA SER A 293 39.72 13.50 13.66
C SER A 293 40.80 14.45 13.13
N ASP A 294 40.94 15.60 13.77
CA ASP A 294 42.05 16.53 13.58
C ASP A 294 43.31 15.90 14.20
N ALA A 295 43.87 14.91 13.49
CA ALA A 295 45.15 14.31 13.82
C ALA A 295 46.25 15.25 13.32
N ARG A 296 46.55 16.23 14.16
CA ARG A 296 47.70 17.15 14.03
C ARG A 296 49.00 16.33 13.99
N ILE A 297 49.62 16.25 12.81
CA ILE A 297 50.95 15.67 12.59
C ILE A 297 51.97 16.61 13.26
N PRO A 298 52.82 16.15 14.20
CA PRO A 298 53.94 16.96 14.67
C PRO A 298 55.06 16.90 13.62
N GLU A 299 55.46 18.07 13.13
CA GLU A 299 56.65 18.26 12.31
C GLU A 299 57.89 17.75 13.06
N ARG A 300 58.70 16.95 12.37
CA ARG A 300 60.05 16.57 12.80
C ARG A 300 60.97 17.78 12.64
N GLY A 301 61.50 18.28 13.75
CA GLY A 301 62.82 18.88 13.83
C GLY A 301 63.87 17.83 14.13
#